data_AF-A0ABD2N5Q2-F1
#
_entry.id   AF-A0ABD2N5Q2-F1
#
_cell.length_a   1.000
_cell.length_b   1.000
_cell.length_c   1.000
_cell.angle_alpha   90.00
_cell.angle_beta   90.00
_cell.angle_gamma   90.00
#
_symmetry.space_group_name_H-M   'P 1'
#
loop_
_entity.id
_entity.type
_entity.pdbx_description
1 polymer ?
#
loop_
_entity_poly.entity_id
_entity_poly.type
_entity_poly.pdbx_seq_one_letter_code
_entity_poly.pdbx_strand_id
1 'polypeptide(L)'
;MSKDTSVIVKPKEKVPGFRKNVSEYFGEYAGNSGIHGFNYMGEPGRYLSEKIYWMFLFGVSLFFCVGLINQTWIKWKSSPVLVSFAQSPSPVWSIPFPAVTICPQTKSKQRFFNFTKAYWDNVDGTITKKDLDRLNTISLVCSESFNKEGNKTTSYSSLEFLVQVAPSLRNIALSCTWASESDAPCSKLFVRTLTEEGICYTFNILDRDELFTKAVYLHKNFSNHGKSSEGWSLEKGYPENSRKNTFPRRAIRSGAGGGLSLLLYLYQQDLDYFCQGVQGFKILLHHPATIPLVGTPYFRASLQQVTVVSMKPDLMTTSESLRGYDPYKRQCYFSHERNLLYYKSYTQENCNAECISNYTYIKCGCVAYHMPHMKLMAVCGSGSIECLTEARDEFMTKRIEEGISNQKREDQRSDKAVIDCDCLPGCTTLSYNAELSQSDLDWQRVFRSRGVNPNKYPG
;
A
#
# COMPACT_ATOMS: atom_id res chain seq x y z
N MET A 1 -16.82 -82.20 -82.35
CA MET A 1 -15.64 -82.51 -81.51
C MET A 1 -14.58 -81.48 -81.82
N SER A 2 -14.02 -80.67 -80.94
CA SER A 2 -14.23 -80.37 -79.52
C SER A 2 -13.71 -78.93 -79.35
N LYS A 3 -14.44 -78.06 -78.65
CA LYS A 3 -13.97 -76.72 -78.28
C LYS A 3 -13.11 -76.87 -77.02
N ASP A 4 -11.79 -76.78 -77.15
CA ASP A 4 -10.94 -76.63 -75.98
C ASP A 4 -10.99 -75.18 -75.49
N THR A 5 -11.77 -74.99 -74.43
CA THR A 5 -11.89 -73.73 -73.71
C THR A 5 -10.86 -73.78 -72.58
N SER A 6 -9.67 -73.22 -72.79
CA SER A 6 -8.69 -73.06 -71.73
C SER A 6 -9.17 -71.98 -70.75
N VAL A 7 -9.75 -72.41 -69.64
CA VAL A 7 -10.16 -71.55 -68.53
C VAL A 7 -8.90 -70.95 -67.89
N ILE A 8 -8.67 -69.66 -68.09
CA ILE A 8 -7.65 -68.90 -67.34
C ILE A 8 -8.18 -68.73 -65.92
N VAL A 9 -7.72 -69.59 -65.01
CA VAL A 9 -7.95 -69.41 -63.57
C VAL A 9 -7.08 -68.24 -63.13
N LYS A 10 -7.68 -67.04 -62.97
CA LYS A 10 -7.03 -65.95 -62.24
C LYS A 10 -6.66 -66.46 -60.84
N PRO A 11 -5.40 -66.36 -60.39
CA PRO A 11 -5.05 -66.76 -59.05
C PRO A 11 -5.88 -65.93 -58.07
N LYS A 12 -6.54 -66.58 -57.10
CA LYS A 12 -7.20 -65.90 -55.99
C LYS A 12 -6.18 -64.95 -55.36
N GLU A 13 -6.45 -63.64 -55.42
CA GLU A 13 -5.68 -62.66 -54.65
C GLU A 13 -5.68 -63.11 -53.20
N LYS A 14 -4.49 -63.52 -52.71
CA LYS A 14 -4.31 -63.82 -51.31
C LYS A 14 -4.56 -62.51 -50.58
N VAL A 15 -5.72 -62.39 -49.93
CA VAL A 15 -6.02 -61.27 -49.04
C VAL A 15 -4.81 -61.09 -48.13
N PRO A 16 -4.07 -59.97 -48.25
CA PRO A 16 -2.85 -59.79 -47.49
C PRO A 16 -3.18 -59.93 -45.99
N GLY A 17 -2.38 -60.74 -45.29
CA GLY A 17 -2.56 -60.92 -43.86
C GLY A 17 -2.45 -59.57 -43.15
N PHE A 18 -3.17 -59.38 -42.04
CA PHE A 18 -3.27 -58.13 -41.29
C PHE A 18 -1.93 -57.37 -41.14
N ARG A 19 -0.83 -58.09 -40.89
CA ARG A 19 0.53 -57.51 -40.77
C ARG A 19 1.04 -56.85 -42.05
N LYS A 20 0.76 -57.44 -43.22
CA LYS A 20 1.19 -56.90 -44.51
C LYS A 20 0.42 -55.62 -44.83
N ASN A 21 -0.89 -55.61 -44.56
CA ASN A 21 -1.73 -54.41 -44.69
C ASN A 21 -1.24 -53.29 -43.77
N VAL A 22 -0.99 -53.57 -42.50
CA VAL A 22 -0.48 -52.58 -41.55
C VAL A 22 0.86 -51.99 -42.01
N SER A 23 1.75 -52.82 -42.55
CA SER A 23 3.04 -52.35 -43.07
C SER A 23 2.90 -51.48 -44.32
N GLU A 24 1.99 -51.83 -45.23
CA GLU A 24 1.73 -51.06 -46.45
C GLU A 24 1.09 -49.70 -46.12
N TYR A 25 0.04 -49.70 -45.28
CA TYR A 25 -0.59 -48.46 -44.81
C TYR A 25 0.35 -47.59 -43.98
N PHE A 26 1.22 -48.19 -43.15
CA PHE A 26 2.22 -47.45 -42.40
C PHE A 26 3.28 -46.83 -43.31
N GLY A 27 3.75 -47.55 -44.33
CA GLY A 27 4.68 -47.03 -45.33
C GLY A 27 4.09 -45.88 -46.15
N GLU A 28 2.83 -46.02 -46.56
CA GLU A 28 2.09 -44.97 -47.28
C GLU A 28 1.84 -43.73 -46.41
N TYR A 29 1.39 -43.92 -45.17
CA TYR A 29 1.22 -42.83 -44.21
C TYR A 29 2.55 -42.14 -43.91
N ALA A 30 3.62 -42.91 -43.69
CA ALA A 30 4.93 -42.34 -43.41
C ALA A 30 5.52 -41.57 -44.60
N GLY A 31 5.30 -42.06 -45.83
CA GLY A 31 5.70 -41.37 -47.05
C GLY A 31 4.95 -40.05 -47.30
N ASN A 32 3.70 -39.96 -46.85
CA ASN A 32 2.84 -38.79 -47.05
C ASN A 32 2.72 -37.88 -45.80
N SER A 33 3.37 -38.23 -44.69
CA SER A 33 3.30 -37.48 -43.43
C SER A 33 4.18 -36.23 -43.48
N GLY A 34 3.67 -35.13 -42.92
CA GLY A 34 4.45 -33.90 -42.69
C GLY A 34 5.36 -33.95 -41.45
N ILE A 35 5.37 -35.07 -40.71
CA ILE A 35 6.20 -35.23 -39.51
C ILE A 35 7.64 -35.49 -39.92
N HIS A 36 8.53 -34.57 -39.57
CA HIS A 36 9.95 -34.66 -39.88
C HIS A 36 10.57 -35.95 -39.30
N GLY A 37 11.27 -36.71 -40.14
CA GLY A 37 11.94 -37.96 -39.77
C GLY A 37 11.04 -39.21 -39.76
N PHE A 38 9.72 -39.05 -39.94
CA PHE A 38 8.77 -40.18 -39.92
C PHE A 38 8.79 -40.97 -41.24
N ASN A 39 9.06 -40.32 -42.37
CA ASN A 39 9.24 -40.95 -43.68
C ASN A 39 10.35 -42.01 -43.70
N TYR A 40 11.47 -41.76 -43.00
CA TYR A 40 12.61 -42.68 -42.92
C TYR A 40 12.30 -43.98 -42.15
N MET A 41 11.23 -44.00 -41.36
CA MET A 41 10.76 -45.21 -40.67
C MET A 41 9.97 -46.14 -41.60
N GLY A 42 9.20 -45.55 -42.53
CA GLY A 42 8.33 -46.28 -43.47
C GLY A 42 8.95 -46.55 -44.84
N GLU A 43 10.11 -45.98 -45.16
CA GLU A 43 10.75 -46.10 -46.46
C GLU A 43 11.11 -47.57 -46.82
N PRO A 44 10.67 -48.10 -47.98
CA PRO A 44 11.03 -49.43 -48.43
C PRO A 44 12.50 -49.49 -48.87
N GLY A 45 13.22 -50.56 -48.50
CA GLY A 45 14.62 -50.78 -48.89
C GLY A 45 15.70 -50.28 -47.91
N ARG A 46 15.33 -49.56 -46.85
CA ARG A 46 16.26 -49.08 -45.82
C ARG A 46 16.59 -50.15 -44.77
N TYR A 47 17.85 -50.20 -44.31
CA TYR A 47 18.31 -51.15 -43.28
C TYR A 47 17.56 -50.97 -41.96
N LEU A 48 17.31 -52.09 -41.25
CA LEU A 48 16.56 -52.09 -40.00
C LEU A 48 17.23 -51.24 -38.90
N SER A 49 18.57 -51.18 -38.88
CA SER A 49 19.36 -50.35 -37.96
C SER A 49 19.06 -48.86 -38.11
N GLU A 50 18.96 -48.38 -39.35
CA GLU A 50 18.61 -46.98 -39.63
C GLU A 50 17.16 -46.66 -39.22
N LYS A 51 16.22 -47.58 -39.46
CA LYS A 51 14.83 -47.42 -39.02
C LYS A 51 14.72 -47.32 -37.50
N ILE A 52 15.47 -48.14 -36.77
CA ILE A 52 15.53 -48.08 -35.29
C ILE A 52 16.17 -46.77 -34.83
N TYR A 53 17.24 -46.31 -35.48
CA TYR A 53 17.87 -45.03 -35.16
C TYR A 53 16.90 -43.85 -35.33
N TRP A 54 16.15 -43.81 -36.44
CA TRP A 54 15.13 -42.77 -36.65
C TRP A 54 13.98 -42.86 -35.64
N MET A 55 13.50 -44.07 -35.32
CA MET A 55 12.50 -44.26 -34.25
C MET A 55 13.00 -43.76 -32.89
N PHE A 56 14.27 -44.03 -32.56
CA PHE A 56 14.90 -43.54 -31.34
C PHE A 56 15.01 -42.02 -31.31
N LEU A 57 15.52 -41.39 -32.38
CA LEU A 57 15.61 -39.93 -32.49
C LEU A 57 14.25 -39.26 -32.38
N PHE A 58 13.22 -39.82 -33.03
CA PHE A 58 11.86 -39.33 -32.92
C PHE A 58 11.31 -39.47 -31.50
N GLY A 59 11.54 -40.62 -30.84
CA GLY A 59 11.15 -40.84 -29.44
C GLY A 59 11.81 -39.85 -28.48
N VAL A 60 13.11 -39.59 -28.65
CA VAL A 60 13.85 -38.58 -27.88
C VAL A 60 13.30 -37.17 -28.14
N SER A 61 13.08 -36.82 -29.40
CA SER A 61 12.49 -35.53 -29.77
C SER A 61 11.10 -35.34 -29.17
N LEU A 62 10.23 -36.35 -29.26
CA LEU A 62 8.89 -36.32 -28.67
C LEU A 62 8.95 -36.19 -27.15
N PHE A 63 9.86 -36.90 -26.47
CA PHE A 63 10.07 -36.77 -25.04
C PHE A 63 10.43 -35.34 -24.63
N PHE A 64 11.38 -34.70 -25.33
CA PHE A 64 11.73 -33.30 -25.08
C PHE A 64 10.58 -32.34 -25.39
N CYS A 65 9.85 -32.53 -26.50
CA CYS A 65 8.70 -31.70 -26.85
C CYS A 65 7.61 -31.76 -25.77
N VAL A 66 7.24 -32.97 -25.32
CA VAL A 66 6.26 -33.15 -24.24
C VAL A 66 6.76 -32.52 -22.94
N GLY A 67 8.05 -32.69 -22.62
CA GLY A 67 8.68 -32.07 -21.45
C GLY A 67 8.58 -30.54 -21.47
N LEU A 68 8.93 -29.91 -22.59
CA LEU A 68 8.87 -28.45 -22.77
C LEU A 68 7.44 -27.93 -22.76
N ILE A 69 6.48 -28.63 -23.38
CA ILE A 69 5.06 -28.27 -23.33
C ILE A 69 4.56 -28.34 -21.89
N ASN A 70 4.87 -29.41 -21.17
CA ASN A 70 4.45 -29.55 -19.77
C ASN A 70 5.06 -28.45 -18.89
N GLN A 71 6.34 -28.13 -19.07
CA GLN A 71 7.01 -27.04 -18.35
C GLN A 71 6.38 -25.67 -18.65
N THR A 72 6.08 -25.41 -19.92
CA THR A 72 5.42 -24.16 -20.36
C THR A 72 4.01 -24.07 -19.82
N TRP A 73 3.26 -25.18 -19.83
CA TRP A 73 1.91 -25.26 -19.29
C TRP A 73 1.89 -25.02 -17.77
N ILE A 74 2.82 -25.64 -17.04
CA ILE A 74 2.99 -25.40 -15.60
C ILE A 74 3.29 -23.93 -15.34
N LYS A 75 4.24 -23.33 -16.08
CA LYS A 75 4.59 -21.91 -15.93
C LYS A 75 3.41 -20.98 -16.24
N TRP A 76 2.66 -21.26 -17.32
CA TRP A 76 1.48 -20.47 -17.69
C TRP A 76 0.38 -20.54 -16.63
N LYS A 77 0.19 -21.73 -16.03
CA LYS A 77 -0.79 -21.92 -14.95
C LYS A 77 -0.33 -21.29 -13.62
N SER A 78 0.96 -21.34 -13.30
CA SER A 78 1.49 -20.87 -12.03
C SER A 78 1.77 -19.36 -11.99
N SER A 79 2.09 -18.73 -13.12
CA SER A 79 2.40 -17.31 -13.20
C SER A 79 1.82 -16.68 -14.48
N PRO A 80 0.50 -16.42 -14.50
CA PRO A 80 -0.19 -15.90 -15.69
C PRO A 80 0.02 -14.40 -15.91
N VAL A 81 0.65 -13.69 -14.97
CA VAL A 81 0.85 -12.23 -15.01
C VAL A 81 2.33 -11.90 -15.17
N LEU A 82 2.63 -11.00 -16.12
CA LEU A 82 3.96 -10.46 -16.35
C LEU A 82 3.98 -8.96 -16.02
N VAL A 83 4.90 -8.55 -15.13
CA VAL A 83 5.15 -7.13 -14.85
C VAL A 83 6.13 -6.58 -15.89
N SER A 84 5.80 -5.43 -16.48
CA SER A 84 6.66 -4.75 -17.45
C SER A 84 6.59 -3.24 -17.27
N PHE A 85 7.60 -2.51 -17.75
CA PHE A 85 7.58 -1.06 -17.76
C PHE A 85 6.65 -0.54 -18.85
N ALA A 86 5.90 0.52 -18.54
CA ALA A 86 5.11 1.22 -19.54
C ALA A 86 6.01 1.75 -20.67
N GLN A 87 5.56 1.64 -21.92
CA GLN A 87 6.29 2.11 -23.10
C GLN A 87 6.43 3.64 -23.14
N SER A 88 5.52 4.36 -22.47
CA SER A 88 5.50 5.81 -22.37
C SER A 88 5.31 6.24 -20.91
N PRO A 89 6.01 7.29 -20.45
CA PRO A 89 5.81 7.81 -19.11
C PRO A 89 4.39 8.37 -18.94
N SER A 90 3.79 8.13 -17.79
CA SER A 90 2.52 8.76 -17.44
C SER A 90 2.74 10.27 -17.25
N PRO A 91 1.90 11.11 -17.86
CA PRO A 91 2.04 12.56 -17.75
C PRO A 91 1.69 13.03 -16.33
N VAL A 92 2.41 14.03 -15.83
CA VAL A 92 2.35 14.46 -14.41
C VAL A 92 0.93 14.87 -13.97
N TRP A 93 0.13 15.45 -14.87
CA TRP A 93 -1.25 15.84 -14.56
C TRP A 93 -2.22 14.66 -14.36
N SER A 94 -1.84 13.43 -14.74
CA SER A 94 -2.70 12.24 -14.59
C SER A 94 -2.65 11.69 -13.17
N ILE A 95 -1.57 12.02 -12.47
CA ILE A 95 -1.25 11.53 -11.15
C ILE A 95 -1.63 12.61 -10.13
N PRO A 96 -2.39 12.29 -9.07
CA PRO A 96 -2.60 13.23 -7.98
C PRO A 96 -1.27 13.62 -7.33
N PHE A 97 -1.18 14.87 -6.90
CA PHE A 97 -0.16 15.25 -5.94
C PHE A 97 -0.40 14.47 -4.64
N PRO A 98 0.64 13.98 -3.94
CA PRO A 98 0.45 13.21 -2.72
C PRO A 98 -0.34 13.99 -1.67
N ALA A 99 -1.00 13.27 -0.78
CA ALA A 99 -1.38 13.85 0.47
C ALA A 99 -0.13 14.08 1.32
N VAL A 100 0.02 15.29 1.85
CA VAL A 100 1.19 15.69 2.66
C VAL A 100 0.72 15.95 4.07
N THR A 101 1.02 15.03 4.97
CA THR A 101 0.68 15.13 6.40
C THR A 101 1.85 15.72 7.18
N ILE A 102 1.58 16.78 7.95
CA ILE A 102 2.52 17.47 8.82
C ILE A 102 2.13 17.20 10.27
N CYS A 103 3.04 16.58 11.01
CA CYS A 103 2.86 16.24 12.41
C CYS A 103 3.91 16.96 13.27
N PRO A 104 3.54 17.96 14.08
CA PRO A 104 4.45 18.54 15.06
C PRO A 104 5.02 17.48 16.00
N GLN A 105 6.32 17.56 16.28
CA GLN A 105 6.93 16.74 17.33
C GLN A 105 6.63 17.29 18.72
N THR A 106 6.42 18.60 18.86
CA THR A 106 5.87 19.18 20.09
C THR A 106 4.42 18.72 20.28
N LYS A 107 4.21 17.70 21.12
CA LYS A 107 2.88 17.14 21.41
C LYS A 107 2.09 17.97 22.41
N SER A 108 2.80 18.62 23.33
CA SER A 108 2.23 19.48 24.35
C SER A 108 2.90 20.85 24.35
N LYS A 109 2.14 21.93 24.17
CA LYS A 109 2.66 23.29 24.40
C LYS A 109 2.95 23.46 25.88
N GLN A 110 4.22 23.57 26.27
CA GLN A 110 4.60 23.67 27.68
C GLN A 110 3.91 24.81 28.44
N ARG A 111 3.64 25.95 27.79
CA ARG A 111 2.89 27.07 28.41
C ARG A 111 1.46 26.72 28.79
N PHE A 112 0.86 25.73 28.13
CA PHE A 112 -0.48 25.25 28.44
C PHE A 112 -0.45 24.07 29.41
N PHE A 113 0.43 23.10 29.16
CA PHE A 113 0.67 21.97 30.05
C PHE A 113 2.13 21.51 29.92
N ASN A 114 2.89 21.67 31.01
CA ASN A 114 4.27 21.22 31.06
C ASN A 114 4.31 19.72 31.37
N PHE A 115 4.44 18.92 30.30
CA PHE A 115 4.44 17.46 30.40
C PHE A 115 5.64 16.95 31.21
N THR A 116 6.84 17.47 30.92
CA THR A 116 8.06 17.11 31.66
C THR A 116 7.90 17.33 33.16
N LYS A 117 7.40 18.51 33.57
CA LYS A 117 7.17 18.81 34.98
C LYS A 117 6.14 17.86 35.60
N ALA A 118 4.99 17.67 34.94
CA ALA A 118 3.95 16.79 35.44
C ALA A 118 4.44 15.35 35.60
N TYR A 119 5.32 14.88 34.72
CA TYR A 119 5.94 13.57 34.86
C TYR A 119 6.78 13.45 36.15
N TRP A 120 7.65 14.42 36.41
CA TRP A 120 8.47 14.43 37.62
C TRP A 120 7.63 14.61 38.89
N ASP A 121 6.61 15.47 38.85
CA ASP A 121 5.65 15.62 39.96
C ASP A 121 4.94 14.27 40.27
N ASN A 122 4.69 13.44 39.25
CA ASN A 122 4.12 12.10 39.43
C ASN A 122 5.11 11.12 40.07
N VAL A 123 6.37 11.15 39.65
CA VAL A 123 7.44 10.34 40.25
C VAL A 123 7.64 10.72 41.72
N ASP A 124 7.59 12.01 42.03
CA ASP A 124 7.73 12.54 43.39
C ASP A 124 6.46 12.36 44.26
N GLY A 125 5.36 11.87 43.68
CA GLY A 125 4.09 11.67 44.37
C GLY A 125 3.34 12.97 44.73
N THR A 126 3.70 14.10 44.10
CA THR A 126 3.12 15.43 44.37
C THR A 126 2.07 15.86 43.33
N ILE A 127 1.86 15.06 42.28
CA ILE A 127 0.93 15.38 41.19
C ILE A 127 -0.53 15.44 41.64
N THR A 128 -1.29 16.39 41.08
CA THR A 128 -2.75 16.43 41.26
C THR A 128 -3.44 15.38 40.41
N LYS A 129 -4.58 14.84 40.86
CA LYS A 129 -5.38 13.87 40.06
C LYS A 129 -5.69 14.38 38.65
N LYS A 130 -6.00 15.68 38.52
CA LYS A 130 -6.31 16.31 37.23
C LYS A 130 -5.11 16.33 36.29
N ASP A 131 -3.92 16.64 36.81
CA ASP A 131 -2.71 16.67 36.01
C ASP A 131 -2.20 15.26 35.70
N LEU A 132 -2.48 14.28 36.56
CA LEU A 132 -2.26 12.86 36.29
C LEU A 132 -3.13 12.38 35.11
N ASP A 133 -4.41 12.73 35.07
CA ASP A 133 -5.29 12.39 33.94
C ASP A 133 -4.80 13.00 32.61
N ARG A 134 -4.27 14.23 32.67
CA ARG A 134 -3.69 14.94 31.52
C ARG A 134 -2.37 14.32 31.07
N LEU A 135 -1.50 13.99 32.03
CA LEU A 135 -0.24 13.27 31.80
C LEU A 135 -0.53 11.95 31.09
N ASN A 136 -1.43 11.14 31.63
CA ASN A 136 -1.89 9.88 31.03
C ASN A 136 -2.41 10.06 29.61
N THR A 137 -3.16 11.12 29.36
CA THR A 137 -3.70 11.42 28.02
C THR A 137 -2.59 11.77 27.03
N ILE A 138 -1.62 12.61 27.41
CA ILE A 138 -0.50 13.00 26.53
C ILE A 138 0.46 11.84 26.30
N SER A 139 0.63 10.94 27.27
CA SER A 139 1.45 9.73 27.11
C SER A 139 1.01 8.85 25.93
N LEU A 140 -0.25 8.96 25.48
CA LEU A 140 -0.76 8.25 24.29
C LEU A 140 -0.13 8.71 22.97
N VAL A 141 0.46 9.92 22.92
CA VAL A 141 1.08 10.51 21.71
C VAL A 141 2.59 10.67 21.82
N CYS A 142 3.19 10.25 22.94
CA CYS A 142 4.64 10.29 23.17
C CYS A 142 5.34 9.06 22.59
N SER A 143 6.63 9.19 22.26
CA SER A 143 7.39 8.08 21.64
C SER A 143 7.69 6.95 22.62
N GLU A 144 7.83 7.27 23.91
CA GLU A 144 8.10 6.28 24.95
C GLU A 144 6.89 6.13 25.88
N SER A 145 6.78 4.94 26.44
CA SER A 145 5.72 4.58 27.39
C SER A 145 6.05 5.11 28.78
N PHE A 146 5.98 6.43 28.97
CA PHE A 146 6.39 7.08 30.22
C PHE A 146 5.49 6.74 31.41
N ASN A 147 4.19 6.57 31.20
CA ASN A 147 3.26 6.20 32.29
C ASN A 147 2.34 5.05 31.86
N LYS A 148 2.52 3.89 32.49
CA LYS A 148 1.77 2.65 32.25
C LYS A 148 0.70 2.37 33.32
N GLU A 149 0.60 3.19 34.37
CA GLU A 149 -0.25 2.93 35.54
C GLU A 149 -1.64 3.57 35.44
N GLY A 150 -1.98 4.16 34.30
CA GLY A 150 -3.30 4.75 34.08
C GLY A 150 -4.40 3.73 33.80
N ASN A 151 -5.58 4.24 33.43
CA ASN A 151 -6.72 3.39 33.08
C ASN A 151 -6.49 2.64 31.76
N LYS A 152 -7.01 1.40 31.67
CA LYS A 152 -7.00 0.59 30.44
C LYS A 152 -7.76 1.24 29.29
N THR A 153 -8.85 1.93 29.59
CA THR A 153 -9.68 2.63 28.59
C THR A 153 -9.77 4.10 28.90
N THR A 154 -10.04 4.89 27.86
CA THR A 154 -10.25 6.33 27.96
C THR A 154 -11.50 6.75 27.19
N SER A 155 -11.96 7.96 27.47
CA SER A 155 -13.13 8.53 26.81
C SER A 155 -12.72 9.58 25.78
N TYR A 156 -13.65 9.94 24.91
CA TYR A 156 -13.42 10.94 23.87
C TYR A 156 -13.11 12.34 24.40
N SER A 157 -13.48 12.67 25.64
CA SER A 157 -13.11 13.94 26.27
C SER A 157 -11.60 14.10 26.43
N SER A 158 -10.87 13.01 26.65
CA SER A 158 -9.40 13.00 26.69
C SER A 158 -8.80 13.36 25.32
N LEU A 159 -9.43 12.94 24.21
CA LEU A 159 -8.99 13.37 22.88
C LEU A 159 -9.22 14.86 22.63
N GLU A 160 -10.18 15.49 23.32
CA GLU A 160 -10.36 16.94 23.22
C GLU A 160 -9.22 17.70 23.86
N PHE A 161 -8.68 17.17 24.96
CA PHE A 161 -7.49 17.73 25.59
C PHE A 161 -6.28 17.67 24.65
N LEU A 162 -6.07 16.56 23.91
CA LEU A 162 -5.03 16.46 22.88
C LEU A 162 -5.16 17.56 21.82
N VAL A 163 -6.39 17.88 21.38
CA VAL A 163 -6.64 18.96 20.42
C VAL A 163 -6.30 20.34 20.99
N GLN A 164 -6.52 20.57 22.29
CA GLN A 164 -6.26 21.85 22.94
C GLN A 164 -4.77 22.08 23.20
N VAL A 165 -4.07 21.02 23.61
CA VAL A 165 -2.67 21.07 24.01
C VAL A 165 -1.72 21.02 22.81
N ALA A 166 -2.13 20.39 21.71
CA ALA A 166 -1.35 20.36 20.48
C ALA A 166 -1.19 21.75 19.85
N PRO A 167 -0.08 22.02 19.14
CA PRO A 167 0.07 23.23 18.35
C PRO A 167 -0.99 23.33 17.24
N SER A 168 -1.64 24.50 17.14
CA SER A 168 -2.61 24.76 16.08
C SER A 168 -1.90 25.05 14.75
N LEU A 169 -2.51 24.74 13.60
CA LEU A 169 -1.93 25.02 12.28
C LEU A 169 -1.50 26.50 12.13
N ARG A 170 -2.34 27.42 12.61
CA ARG A 170 -2.06 28.86 12.60
C ARG A 170 -0.80 29.24 13.38
N ASN A 171 -0.47 28.47 14.41
CA ASN A 171 0.67 28.71 15.29
C ASN A 171 1.91 27.92 14.89
N ILE A 172 1.85 27.13 13.81
CA ILE A 172 3.01 26.38 13.31
C ILE A 172 3.33 26.64 11.84
N ALA A 173 2.41 27.22 11.07
CA ALA A 173 2.60 27.49 9.66
C ALA A 173 2.45 28.99 9.38
N LEU A 174 3.58 29.64 9.09
CA LEU A 174 3.61 31.07 8.76
C LEU A 174 3.08 31.33 7.36
N SER A 175 3.43 30.47 6.41
CA SER A 175 2.96 30.56 5.02
C SER A 175 2.84 29.19 4.39
N CYS A 176 1.85 29.03 3.53
CA CYS A 176 1.67 27.87 2.68
C CYS A 176 1.39 28.35 1.27
N THR A 177 2.13 27.83 0.30
CA THR A 177 1.94 28.16 -1.12
C THR A 177 1.83 26.86 -1.91
N TRP A 178 0.88 26.84 -2.84
CA TRP A 178 0.64 25.70 -3.72
C TRP A 178 0.74 26.19 -5.16
N ALA A 179 1.58 25.54 -5.97
CA ALA A 179 1.76 25.88 -7.38
C ALA A 179 2.08 27.38 -7.62
N SER A 180 2.90 27.98 -6.75
CA SER A 180 3.24 29.41 -6.74
C SER A 180 2.08 30.38 -6.46
N GLU A 181 0.91 29.89 -6.06
CA GLU A 181 -0.20 30.72 -5.59
C GLU A 181 -0.18 30.82 -4.05
N SER A 182 -0.21 32.05 -3.53
CA SER A 182 -0.08 32.36 -2.10
C SER A 182 -1.34 32.92 -1.45
N ASP A 183 -2.44 33.06 -2.18
CA ASP A 183 -3.57 33.90 -1.76
C ASP A 183 -4.51 33.23 -0.75
N ALA A 184 -4.24 31.99 -0.36
CA ALA A 184 -5.05 31.24 0.60
C ALA A 184 -4.33 31.06 1.93
N PRO A 185 -4.99 31.31 3.09
CA PRO A 185 -4.42 30.94 4.38
C PRO A 185 -4.20 29.42 4.43
N CYS A 186 -3.17 28.99 5.16
CA CYS A 186 -2.85 27.56 5.34
C CYS A 186 -4.05 26.70 5.75
N SER A 187 -4.99 27.25 6.53
CA SER A 187 -6.23 26.59 6.94
C SER A 187 -7.19 26.24 5.80
N LYS A 188 -7.06 26.82 4.60
CA LYS A 188 -7.81 26.40 3.40
C LYS A 188 -7.14 25.26 2.63
N LEU A 189 -5.84 25.08 2.83
CA LEU A 189 -5.03 24.07 2.15
C LEU A 189 -4.93 22.76 2.96
N PHE A 190 -4.82 22.88 4.27
CA PHE A 190 -4.66 21.75 5.18
C PHE A 190 -5.92 21.54 6.03
N VAL A 191 -6.27 20.28 6.24
CA VAL A 191 -7.31 19.84 7.18
C VAL A 191 -6.65 19.19 8.38
N ARG A 192 -7.28 19.28 9.56
CA ARG A 192 -6.79 18.58 10.76
C ARG A 192 -7.11 17.09 10.66
N THR A 193 -6.11 16.25 10.87
CA THR A 193 -6.22 14.78 10.79
C THR A 193 -5.67 14.16 12.07
N LEU A 194 -6.31 13.08 12.52
CA LEU A 194 -5.87 12.30 13.69
C LEU A 194 -5.03 11.13 13.19
N THR A 195 -3.80 11.00 13.70
CA THR A 195 -2.88 9.93 13.35
C THR A 195 -2.25 9.34 14.62
N GLU A 196 -1.39 8.34 14.49
CA GLU A 196 -0.59 7.82 15.62
C GLU A 196 0.32 8.88 16.26
N GLU A 197 0.68 9.92 15.51
CA GLU A 197 1.48 11.05 16.04
C GLU A 197 0.62 12.06 16.83
N GLY A 198 -0.68 11.78 17.00
CA GLY A 198 -1.65 12.69 17.59
C GLY A 198 -2.29 13.62 16.56
N ILE A 199 -2.25 14.92 16.83
CA ILE A 199 -2.92 15.93 15.99
C ILE A 199 -1.98 16.41 14.89
N CYS A 200 -2.34 16.09 13.64
CA CYS A 200 -1.60 16.48 12.45
C CYS A 200 -2.47 17.30 11.49
N TYR A 201 -1.84 17.79 10.42
CA TYR A 201 -2.49 18.58 9.38
C TYR A 201 -2.13 18.03 8.02
N THR A 202 -3.14 17.70 7.21
CA THR A 202 -2.94 17.04 5.94
C THR A 202 -3.41 17.90 4.78
N PHE A 203 -2.51 18.11 3.83
CA PHE A 203 -2.80 18.69 2.53
C PHE A 203 -3.26 17.58 1.57
N ASN A 204 -4.25 17.87 0.74
CA ASN A 204 -4.67 17.03 -0.39
C ASN A 204 -5.14 15.59 -0.06
N ILE A 205 -5.62 15.35 1.16
CA ILE A 205 -6.34 14.13 1.51
C ILE A 205 -7.80 14.23 1.06
N LEU A 206 -8.44 13.12 0.71
CA LEU A 206 -9.88 13.08 0.45
C LEU A 206 -10.69 13.49 1.69
N ASP A 207 -11.91 13.97 1.45
CA ASP A 207 -12.79 14.33 2.54
C ASP A 207 -13.16 13.10 3.38
N ARG A 208 -13.42 13.34 4.67
CA ARG A 208 -13.88 12.30 5.60
C ARG A 208 -15.00 11.43 5.02
N ASP A 209 -15.98 12.05 4.37
CA ASP A 209 -17.13 11.33 3.82
C ASP A 209 -16.76 10.51 2.57
N GLU A 210 -15.62 10.75 1.94
CA GLU A 210 -15.07 9.96 0.83
C GLU A 210 -14.04 8.90 1.30
N LEU A 211 -13.40 9.12 2.45
CA LEU A 211 -12.48 8.17 3.07
C LEU A 211 -13.22 7.01 3.76
N PHE A 212 -14.19 7.34 4.61
CA PHE A 212 -14.75 6.40 5.58
C PHE A 212 -16.19 6.00 5.27
N THR A 213 -16.53 4.77 5.64
CA THR A 213 -17.93 4.31 5.67
C THR A 213 -18.66 4.91 6.87
N LYS A 214 -19.99 4.75 6.90
CA LYS A 214 -20.82 5.18 8.04
C LYS A 214 -20.57 4.36 9.32
N ALA A 215 -19.86 3.24 9.23
CA ALA A 215 -19.54 2.41 10.39
C ALA A 215 -18.46 3.03 11.28
N VAL A 216 -17.60 3.89 10.71
CA VAL A 216 -16.49 4.51 11.43
C VAL A 216 -16.98 5.55 12.41
N TYR A 217 -16.61 5.35 13.67
CA TYR A 217 -16.78 6.34 14.71
C TYR A 217 -15.42 6.98 15.03
N LEU A 218 -15.19 8.17 14.51
CA LEU A 218 -14.07 9.03 14.90
C LEU A 218 -14.64 10.30 15.51
N HIS A 219 -14.27 10.59 16.76
CA HIS A 219 -14.71 11.80 17.47
C HIS A 219 -14.24 13.06 16.76
N LYS A 220 -15.15 14.03 16.59
CA LYS A 220 -14.98 15.24 15.77
C LYS A 220 -14.81 14.97 14.27
N ASN A 221 -14.95 16.05 13.51
CA ASN A 221 -14.85 16.07 12.06
C ASN A 221 -13.38 16.15 11.61
N PHE A 222 -12.53 15.20 12.04
CA PHE A 222 -11.18 15.07 11.47
C PHE A 222 -11.26 14.69 9.98
N SER A 223 -10.33 15.25 9.20
CA SER A 223 -10.28 15.14 7.73
C SER A 223 -11.54 15.65 7.01
N ASN A 224 -12.43 16.40 7.67
CA ASN A 224 -13.59 17.00 7.04
C ASN A 224 -13.26 18.42 6.59
N HIS A 225 -13.33 18.65 5.29
CA HIS A 225 -13.13 19.95 4.65
C HIS A 225 -14.17 20.27 3.58
N GLY A 226 -15.09 19.33 3.26
CA GLY A 226 -16.23 19.54 2.36
C GLY A 226 -15.86 19.72 0.88
N LYS A 227 -14.69 19.24 0.45
CA LYS A 227 -14.29 19.26 -0.98
C LYS A 227 -14.54 17.88 -1.55
N SER A 228 -15.19 17.79 -2.70
CA SER A 228 -15.45 16.53 -3.39
C SER A 228 -14.31 16.18 -4.32
N SER A 229 -14.01 14.88 -4.44
CA SER A 229 -13.13 14.32 -5.47
C SER A 229 -13.65 14.47 -6.91
N GLU A 230 -14.88 14.96 -7.10
CA GLU A 230 -15.55 15.09 -8.41
C GLU A 230 -15.55 13.78 -9.21
N GLY A 231 -15.57 12.62 -8.53
CA GLY A 231 -15.58 11.30 -9.17
C GLY A 231 -14.20 10.73 -9.49
N TRP A 232 -13.12 11.37 -9.02
CA TRP A 232 -11.77 10.81 -9.11
C TRP A 232 -11.64 9.50 -8.33
N SER A 233 -10.98 8.51 -8.92
CA SER A 233 -10.48 7.32 -8.23
C SER A 233 -9.10 6.95 -8.75
N LEU A 234 -8.34 6.17 -7.99
CA LEU A 234 -7.02 5.73 -8.42
C LEU A 234 -7.08 4.90 -9.72
N GLU A 235 -8.09 4.05 -9.88
CA GLU A 235 -8.25 3.19 -11.05
C GLU A 235 -8.75 3.92 -12.29
N LYS A 236 -9.66 4.90 -12.12
CA LYS A 236 -10.28 5.62 -13.25
C LYS A 236 -9.59 6.94 -13.58
N GLY A 237 -8.75 7.43 -12.67
CA GLY A 237 -8.13 8.75 -12.78
C GLY A 237 -9.16 9.88 -12.65
N TYR A 238 -8.81 11.03 -13.23
CA TYR A 238 -9.68 12.20 -13.27
C TYR A 238 -10.68 12.09 -14.44
N PRO A 239 -11.98 12.38 -14.24
CA PRO A 239 -12.95 12.42 -15.34
C PRO A 239 -12.52 13.36 -16.48
N GLU A 240 -12.90 13.06 -17.72
CA GLU A 240 -12.50 13.85 -18.90
C GLU A 240 -12.95 15.33 -18.82
N ASN A 241 -14.12 15.58 -18.23
CA ASN A 241 -14.69 16.92 -18.06
C ASN A 241 -14.14 17.67 -16.82
N SER A 242 -13.07 17.16 -16.20
CA SER A 242 -12.48 17.76 -15.00
C SER A 242 -11.89 19.13 -15.29
N ARG A 243 -12.17 20.08 -14.40
CA ARG A 243 -11.58 21.43 -14.47
C ARG A 243 -10.06 21.39 -14.25
N LYS A 244 -9.38 22.51 -14.48
CA LYS A 244 -7.95 22.64 -14.15
C LYS A 244 -7.71 22.46 -12.64
N ASN A 245 -8.59 23.02 -11.82
CA ASN A 245 -8.56 22.91 -10.35
C ASN A 245 -9.39 21.72 -9.88
N THR A 246 -8.81 20.52 -9.90
CA THR A 246 -9.42 19.30 -9.38
C THR A 246 -9.15 19.08 -7.91
N PHE A 247 -9.91 18.18 -7.31
CA PHE A 247 -9.57 17.53 -6.06
C PHE A 247 -9.61 16.00 -6.25
N PRO A 248 -8.64 15.20 -5.76
CA PRO A 248 -7.36 15.67 -5.26
C PRO A 248 -6.62 16.53 -6.29
N ARG A 249 -5.79 17.44 -5.79
CA ARG A 249 -4.97 18.34 -6.60
C ARG A 249 -3.91 17.52 -7.33
N ARG A 250 -3.59 17.95 -8.54
CA ARG A 250 -2.53 17.41 -9.40
C ARG A 250 -1.50 18.49 -9.70
N ALA A 251 -0.23 18.11 -9.85
CA ALA A 251 0.80 19.06 -10.25
C ALA A 251 0.59 19.49 -11.71
N ILE A 252 0.68 20.80 -11.97
CA ILE A 252 0.51 21.37 -13.32
C ILE A 252 1.84 21.35 -14.08
N ARG A 253 2.96 21.41 -13.36
CA ARG A 253 4.33 21.42 -13.89
C ARG A 253 5.28 20.77 -12.89
N SER A 254 6.42 20.28 -13.38
CA SER A 254 7.51 19.80 -12.55
C SER A 254 8.29 20.96 -11.92
N GLY A 255 9.00 20.67 -10.82
CA GLY A 255 9.85 21.63 -10.11
C GLY A 255 9.12 22.43 -9.02
N ALA A 256 9.87 23.29 -8.32
CA ALA A 256 9.38 23.99 -7.12
C ALA A 256 8.12 24.85 -7.38
N GLY A 257 8.01 25.46 -8.57
CA GLY A 257 6.87 26.27 -8.94
C GLY A 257 5.56 25.50 -9.18
N GLY A 258 5.60 24.17 -9.24
CA GLY A 258 4.41 23.30 -9.29
C GLY A 258 4.15 22.54 -7.99
N GLY A 259 4.97 22.78 -6.96
CA GLY A 259 4.95 22.06 -5.70
C GLY A 259 4.27 22.80 -4.56
N LEU A 260 4.41 22.21 -3.37
CA LEU A 260 3.98 22.76 -2.09
C LEU A 260 5.20 23.38 -1.39
N SER A 261 5.10 24.64 -0.97
CA SER A 261 6.13 25.29 -0.15
C SER A 261 5.53 25.80 1.15
N LEU A 262 6.22 25.49 2.25
CA LEU A 262 5.79 25.70 3.61
C LEU A 262 6.89 26.41 4.39
N LEU A 263 6.51 27.40 5.19
CA LEU A 263 7.38 27.97 6.21
C LEU A 263 6.77 27.64 7.56
N LEU A 264 7.37 26.66 8.25
CA LEU A 264 6.92 26.16 9.53
C LEU A 264 7.76 26.73 10.67
N TYR A 265 7.17 26.90 11.84
CA TYR A 265 7.85 27.38 13.04
C TYR A 265 7.25 26.78 14.30
N LEU A 266 8.02 26.78 15.39
CA LEU A 266 7.56 26.44 16.73
C LEU A 266 8.04 27.53 17.68
N TYR A 267 7.43 27.66 18.85
CA TYR A 267 7.92 28.57 19.89
C TYR A 267 8.84 27.80 20.83
N GLN A 268 10.05 28.30 21.08
CA GLN A 268 11.02 27.65 21.98
C GLN A 268 10.42 27.29 23.35
N GLN A 269 9.67 28.22 23.94
CA GLN A 269 8.98 28.07 25.22
C GLN A 269 7.85 27.03 25.24
N ASP A 270 7.41 26.52 24.07
CA ASP A 270 6.40 25.47 23.98
C ASP A 270 7.02 24.09 23.71
N LEU A 271 8.32 24.01 23.38
CA LEU A 271 9.00 22.76 23.07
C LEU A 271 9.10 21.85 24.30
N ASP A 272 8.83 20.56 24.12
CA ASP A 272 8.96 19.54 25.17
C ASP A 272 9.78 18.36 24.65
N TYR A 273 11.01 18.23 25.17
CA TYR A 273 11.98 17.20 24.75
C TYR A 273 11.78 15.86 25.46
N PHE A 274 10.98 15.82 26.52
CA PHE A 274 10.77 14.60 27.28
C PHE A 274 9.79 13.68 26.55
N CYS A 275 8.63 14.19 26.11
CA CYS A 275 7.66 13.41 25.34
C CYS A 275 8.19 12.93 23.97
N GLN A 276 9.06 13.74 23.34
CA GLN A 276 9.71 13.44 22.05
C GLN A 276 11.16 13.96 22.09
N GLY A 277 12.14 13.06 21.96
CA GLY A 277 13.56 13.43 22.05
C GLY A 277 14.06 14.41 20.98
N VAL A 278 13.31 14.60 19.88
CA VAL A 278 13.66 15.51 18.78
C VAL A 278 12.49 16.44 18.47
N GLN A 279 12.77 17.73 18.30
CA GLN A 279 11.78 18.75 17.95
C GLN A 279 11.79 19.06 16.44
N GLY A 280 10.71 19.67 15.96
CA GLY A 280 10.46 19.95 14.54
C GLY A 280 9.18 19.28 14.06
N PHE A 281 9.17 18.80 12.82
CA PHE A 281 7.99 18.21 12.20
C PHE A 281 8.33 16.88 11.53
N LYS A 282 7.46 15.90 11.69
CA LYS A 282 7.40 14.72 10.80
C LYS A 282 6.52 15.06 9.62
N ILE A 283 7.00 14.76 8.42
CA ILE A 283 6.28 14.95 7.17
C ILE A 283 6.11 13.59 6.52
N LEU A 284 4.87 13.25 6.17
CA LEU A 284 4.49 11.97 5.59
C LEU A 284 3.85 12.23 4.22
N LEU A 285 4.31 11.49 3.21
CA LEU A 285 3.70 11.47 1.88
C LEU A 285 2.90 10.19 1.75
N HIS A 286 1.63 10.30 1.37
CA HIS A 286 0.77 9.14 1.21
C HIS A 286 -0.28 9.38 0.14
N HIS A 287 -1.01 8.31 -0.19
CA HIS A 287 -2.11 8.36 -1.13
C HIS A 287 -3.26 9.24 -0.59
N PRO A 288 -3.93 10.07 -1.43
CA PRO A 288 -5.04 10.91 -0.98
C PRO A 288 -6.20 10.17 -0.32
N ALA A 289 -6.43 8.91 -0.68
CA ALA A 289 -7.50 8.07 -0.14
C ALA A 289 -7.10 7.23 1.09
N THR A 290 -5.93 7.50 1.70
CA THR A 290 -5.45 6.79 2.89
C THR A 290 -5.08 7.79 3.99
N ILE A 291 -5.17 7.36 5.24
CA ILE A 291 -4.59 8.07 6.39
C ILE A 291 -3.23 7.41 6.68
N PRO A 292 -2.18 8.19 6.98
CA PRO A 292 -0.89 7.60 7.31
C PRO A 292 -0.99 6.87 8.66
N LEU A 293 -0.51 5.62 8.66
CA LEU A 293 -0.54 4.73 9.82
C LEU A 293 0.88 4.38 10.28
N VAL A 294 0.95 3.58 11.33
CA VAL A 294 2.16 2.94 11.85
C VAL A 294 3.08 2.45 10.73
N GLY A 295 4.35 2.83 10.79
CA GLY A 295 5.37 2.39 9.84
C GLY A 295 5.35 3.11 8.49
N THR A 296 4.44 4.08 8.27
CA THR A 296 4.51 4.94 7.09
C THR A 296 5.84 5.68 7.08
N PRO A 297 6.65 5.57 6.00
CA PRO A 297 7.90 6.31 5.89
C PRO A 297 7.65 7.81 6.05
N TYR A 298 8.50 8.46 6.82
CA TYR A 298 8.43 9.89 7.07
C TYR A 298 9.82 10.50 6.95
N PHE A 299 9.85 11.78 6.64
CA PHE A 299 11.07 12.59 6.76
C PHE A 299 10.86 13.69 7.79
N ARG A 300 11.98 14.19 8.32
CA ARG A 300 11.97 15.23 9.35
C ARG A 300 12.24 16.59 8.71
N ALA A 301 11.37 17.54 8.97
CA ALA A 301 11.68 18.95 8.80
C ALA A 301 12.17 19.48 10.15
N SER A 302 13.50 19.47 10.31
CA SER A 302 14.18 19.99 11.51
C SER A 302 14.01 21.50 11.62
N LEU A 303 14.15 22.01 12.84
CA LEU A 303 14.20 23.45 13.07
C LEU A 303 15.45 24.06 12.42
N GLN A 304 15.36 25.33 12.01
CA GLN A 304 16.48 26.11 11.44
C GLN A 304 17.09 25.53 10.15
N GLN A 305 16.36 24.68 9.44
CA GLN A 305 16.80 24.10 8.17
C GLN A 305 15.76 24.31 7.07
N VAL A 306 16.23 24.43 5.83
CA VAL A 306 15.42 24.25 4.63
C VAL A 306 15.56 22.79 4.20
N THR A 307 14.43 22.12 3.98
CA THR A 307 14.40 20.78 3.39
C THR A 307 13.66 20.86 2.06
N VAL A 308 14.36 20.51 0.97
CA VAL A 308 13.80 20.35 -0.37
C VAL A 308 13.53 18.88 -0.59
N VAL A 309 12.31 18.56 -1.02
CA VAL A 309 11.86 17.18 -1.27
C VAL A 309 11.51 17.04 -2.73
N SER A 310 12.32 16.27 -3.45
CA SER A 310 12.06 15.87 -4.83
C SER A 310 11.23 14.59 -4.81
N MET A 311 10.02 14.63 -5.35
CA MET A 311 9.12 13.48 -5.38
C MET A 311 9.09 12.83 -6.76
N LYS A 312 9.15 11.50 -6.78
CA LYS A 312 8.98 10.67 -7.97
C LYS A 312 7.81 9.70 -7.73
N PRO A 313 6.64 9.91 -8.34
CA PRO A 313 5.54 8.97 -8.24
C PRO A 313 5.88 7.68 -9.02
N ASP A 314 5.51 6.55 -8.45
CA ASP A 314 5.57 5.24 -9.08
C ASP A 314 4.16 4.67 -9.18
N LEU A 315 3.68 4.48 -10.41
CA LEU A 315 2.32 4.08 -10.74
C LEU A 315 2.37 2.71 -11.42
N MET A 316 1.77 1.72 -10.79
CA MET A 316 1.55 0.40 -11.36
C MET A 316 0.08 0.23 -11.71
N THR A 317 -0.21 -0.22 -12.93
CA THR A 317 -1.58 -0.46 -13.41
C THR A 317 -1.65 -1.85 -14.04
N THR A 318 -2.75 -2.56 -13.78
CA THR A 318 -3.04 -3.85 -14.42
C THR A 318 -3.86 -3.66 -15.70
N SER A 319 -3.50 -4.40 -16.76
CA SER A 319 -4.21 -4.39 -18.04
C SER A 319 -5.66 -4.86 -17.92
N GLU A 320 -6.55 -4.29 -18.73
CA GLU A 320 -7.99 -4.63 -18.74
C GLU A 320 -8.26 -6.13 -18.93
N SER A 321 -7.47 -6.82 -19.77
CA SER A 321 -7.60 -8.26 -20.03
C SER A 321 -7.41 -9.14 -18.79
N LEU A 322 -6.75 -8.65 -17.75
CA LEU A 322 -6.54 -9.37 -16.50
C LEU A 322 -7.66 -9.17 -15.48
N ARG A 323 -8.66 -8.30 -15.76
CA ARG A 323 -9.81 -8.11 -14.87
C ARG A 323 -10.66 -9.36 -14.69
N GLY A 324 -10.76 -10.20 -15.72
CA GLY A 324 -11.49 -11.47 -15.66
C GLY A 324 -10.76 -12.60 -14.93
N TYR A 325 -9.50 -12.40 -14.55
CA TYR A 325 -8.73 -13.40 -13.81
C TYR A 325 -9.06 -13.32 -12.32
N ASP A 326 -9.09 -14.50 -11.68
CA ASP A 326 -9.25 -14.63 -10.24
C ASP A 326 -8.21 -13.78 -9.48
N PRO A 327 -8.60 -13.00 -8.45
CA PRO A 327 -7.69 -12.15 -7.69
C PRO A 327 -6.47 -12.87 -7.12
N TYR A 328 -6.60 -14.12 -6.68
CA TYR A 328 -5.49 -14.91 -6.15
C TYR A 328 -4.58 -15.45 -7.25
N LYS A 329 -5.04 -15.61 -8.49
CA LYS A 329 -4.15 -15.97 -9.61
C LYS A 329 -3.32 -14.79 -10.09
N ARG A 330 -3.91 -13.60 -10.08
CA ARG A 330 -3.22 -12.36 -10.49
C ARG A 330 -2.56 -11.61 -9.34
N GLN A 331 -2.77 -12.06 -8.09
CA GLN A 331 -2.14 -11.56 -6.88
C GLN A 331 -2.44 -10.07 -6.57
N CYS A 332 -3.63 -9.58 -6.95
CA CYS A 332 -4.06 -8.22 -6.65
C CYS A 332 -5.58 -8.07 -6.63
N TYR A 333 -6.09 -7.07 -5.90
CA TYR A 333 -7.50 -6.67 -5.89
C TYR A 333 -7.74 -5.39 -6.68
N PHE A 334 -8.77 -5.38 -7.52
CA PHE A 334 -9.45 -4.17 -7.94
C PHE A 334 -10.35 -3.66 -6.81
N SER A 335 -10.62 -2.36 -6.81
CA SER A 335 -11.28 -1.67 -5.70
C SER A 335 -12.67 -2.19 -5.36
N HIS A 336 -13.34 -2.89 -6.28
CA HIS A 336 -14.71 -3.38 -6.13
C HIS A 336 -14.80 -4.84 -5.66
N GLU A 337 -13.70 -5.60 -5.70
CA GLU A 337 -13.72 -7.03 -5.37
C GLU A 337 -13.56 -7.29 -3.88
N ARG A 338 -12.91 -6.36 -3.17
CA ARG A 338 -12.78 -6.42 -1.72
C ARG A 338 -13.31 -5.16 -1.06
N ASN A 339 -14.45 -5.32 -0.41
CA ASN A 339 -15.06 -4.26 0.38
C ASN A 339 -14.46 -4.21 1.78
N LEU A 340 -14.24 -2.99 2.25
CA LEU A 340 -13.69 -2.69 3.56
C LEU A 340 -14.82 -2.22 4.49
N LEU A 341 -14.74 -2.52 5.79
CA LEU A 341 -15.78 -2.17 6.75
C LEU A 341 -15.76 -0.68 7.09
N TYR A 342 -14.57 -0.12 7.25
CA TYR A 342 -14.28 1.22 7.72
C TYR A 342 -13.93 2.20 6.58
N TYR A 343 -13.29 1.74 5.51
CA TYR A 343 -12.90 2.59 4.38
C TYR A 343 -13.79 2.36 3.15
N LYS A 344 -14.03 3.41 2.36
CA LYS A 344 -14.84 3.31 1.12
C LYS A 344 -14.08 2.75 -0.07
N SER A 345 -12.77 2.93 -0.11
CA SER A 345 -11.92 2.50 -1.22
C SER A 345 -10.88 1.50 -0.72
N TYR A 346 -10.74 0.40 -1.45
CA TYR A 346 -9.72 -0.58 -1.17
C TYR A 346 -8.34 -0.03 -1.51
N THR A 347 -7.47 -0.02 -0.52
CA THR A 347 -6.02 -0.01 -0.71
C THR A 347 -5.43 -1.03 0.24
N GLN A 348 -4.20 -1.48 -0.04
CA GLN A 348 -3.54 -2.43 0.83
C GLN A 348 -3.33 -1.83 2.23
N GLU A 349 -3.05 -0.53 2.32
CA GLU A 349 -2.88 0.20 3.58
C GLU A 349 -4.19 0.26 4.37
N ASN A 350 -5.30 0.61 3.72
CA ASN A 350 -6.62 0.66 4.36
C ASN A 350 -7.02 -0.73 4.87
N CYS A 351 -6.80 -1.79 4.08
CA CYS A 351 -7.06 -3.17 4.50
C CYS A 351 -6.25 -3.57 5.74
N ASN A 352 -4.93 -3.29 5.71
CA ASN A 352 -4.05 -3.55 6.84
C ASN A 352 -4.47 -2.74 8.08
N ALA A 353 -4.99 -1.52 7.90
CA ALA A 353 -5.51 -0.68 8.99
C ALA A 353 -6.71 -1.31 9.72
N GLU A 354 -7.65 -1.88 8.96
CA GLU A 354 -8.78 -2.59 9.57
C GLU A 354 -8.30 -3.85 10.29
N CYS A 355 -7.35 -4.55 9.67
CA CYS A 355 -6.84 -5.80 10.22
C CYS A 355 -6.11 -5.58 11.55
N ILE A 356 -5.19 -4.60 11.61
CA ILE A 356 -4.51 -4.27 12.86
C ILE A 356 -5.49 -3.76 13.92
N SER A 357 -6.47 -2.93 13.55
CA SER A 357 -7.49 -2.45 14.50
C SER A 357 -8.29 -3.60 15.11
N ASN A 358 -8.74 -4.55 14.29
CA ASN A 358 -9.45 -5.74 14.75
C ASN A 358 -8.55 -6.64 15.60
N TYR A 359 -7.30 -6.87 15.20
CA TYR A 359 -6.32 -7.62 15.98
C TYR A 359 -6.11 -7.02 17.36
N THR A 360 -5.87 -5.70 17.40
CA THR A 360 -5.67 -4.94 18.64
C THR A 360 -6.90 -5.04 19.53
N TYR A 361 -8.11 -4.94 18.99
CA TYR A 361 -9.34 -5.09 19.77
C TYR A 361 -9.51 -6.49 20.37
N ILE A 362 -9.25 -7.54 19.59
CA ILE A 362 -9.32 -8.94 20.06
C ILE A 362 -8.32 -9.19 21.19
N LYS A 363 -7.09 -8.66 21.06
CA LYS A 363 -6.03 -8.87 22.05
C LYS A 363 -6.19 -7.99 23.30
N CYS A 364 -6.48 -6.70 23.12
CA CYS A 364 -6.44 -5.72 24.20
C CYS A 364 -7.82 -5.32 24.75
N GLY A 365 -8.93 -5.69 24.08
CA GLY A 365 -10.29 -5.26 24.42
C GLY A 365 -10.58 -3.79 24.15
N CYS A 366 -9.66 -3.07 23.52
CA CYS A 366 -9.76 -1.67 23.14
C CYS A 366 -8.93 -1.40 21.87
N VAL A 367 -9.13 -0.25 21.24
CA VAL A 367 -8.37 0.19 20.06
C VAL A 367 -7.61 1.49 20.35
N ALA A 368 -6.50 1.72 19.64
CA ALA A 368 -5.82 3.00 19.75
C ALA A 368 -6.70 4.13 19.19
N TYR A 369 -6.56 5.35 19.72
CA TYR A 369 -7.42 6.49 19.39
C TYR A 369 -7.41 6.90 17.90
N HIS A 370 -6.36 6.55 17.16
CA HIS A 370 -6.20 6.88 15.74
C HIS A 370 -6.68 5.73 14.81
N MET A 371 -6.91 4.54 15.36
CA MET A 371 -7.34 3.38 14.56
C MET A 371 -8.80 3.54 14.15
N PRO A 372 -9.20 3.03 12.97
CA PRO A 372 -10.60 2.99 12.57
C PRO A 372 -11.38 1.98 13.43
N HIS A 373 -12.54 2.37 13.95
CA HIS A 373 -13.33 1.51 14.83
C HIS A 373 -14.80 1.91 14.87
N MET A 374 -15.64 0.99 15.36
CA MET A 374 -17.06 1.24 15.62
C MET A 374 -17.28 1.92 16.98
N LYS A 375 -18.42 2.60 17.15
CA LYS A 375 -18.76 3.34 18.38
C LYS A 375 -18.74 2.48 19.66
N LEU A 376 -19.03 1.19 19.57
CA LEU A 376 -19.05 0.27 20.71
C LEU A 376 -17.66 -0.19 21.15
N MET A 377 -16.63 0.00 20.32
CA MET A 377 -15.27 -0.39 20.64
C MET A 377 -14.63 0.69 21.52
N ALA A 378 -14.16 0.29 22.71
CA ALA A 378 -13.53 1.21 23.64
C ALA A 378 -12.17 1.71 23.12
N VAL A 379 -11.83 2.96 23.43
CA VAL A 379 -10.51 3.53 23.11
C VAL A 379 -9.54 3.22 24.26
N CYS A 380 -8.34 2.74 23.93
CA CYS A 380 -7.30 2.43 24.91
C CYS A 380 -6.79 3.69 25.61
N GLY A 381 -6.66 3.60 26.94
CA GLY A 381 -5.99 4.58 27.78
C GLY A 381 -4.52 4.22 28.00
N SER A 382 -3.84 5.00 28.85
CA SER A 382 -2.39 4.82 29.09
C SER A 382 -2.05 3.47 29.73
N GLY A 383 -2.98 2.88 30.50
CA GLY A 383 -2.82 1.54 31.09
C GLY A 383 -2.83 0.39 30.08
N SER A 384 -3.14 0.65 28.81
CA SER A 384 -3.13 -0.34 27.73
C SER A 384 -2.01 -0.08 26.71
N ILE A 385 -1.12 0.89 26.93
CA ILE A 385 -0.01 1.19 26.00
C ILE A 385 0.88 -0.03 25.77
N GLU A 386 1.19 -0.79 26.82
CA GLU A 386 1.98 -2.02 26.71
C GLU A 386 1.30 -3.06 25.80
N CYS A 387 0.01 -3.31 26.02
CA CYS A 387 -0.76 -4.20 25.15
C CYS A 387 -0.82 -3.70 23.70
N LEU A 388 -0.96 -2.38 23.48
CA LEU A 388 -0.95 -1.80 22.13
C LEU A 388 0.38 -2.07 21.41
N THR A 389 1.50 -1.90 22.09
CA THR A 389 2.85 -2.18 21.56
C THR A 389 3.01 -3.67 21.27
N GLU A 390 2.68 -4.54 22.23
CA GLU A 390 2.77 -5.99 22.03
C GLU A 390 1.82 -6.49 20.91
N ALA A 391 0.63 -5.92 20.79
CA ALA A 391 -0.32 -6.29 19.74
C ALA A 391 0.23 -5.94 18.36
N ARG A 392 0.89 -4.78 18.24
CA ARG A 392 1.55 -4.36 17.01
C ARG A 392 2.74 -5.26 16.67
N ASP A 393 3.62 -5.51 17.63
CA ASP A 393 4.85 -6.28 17.37
C ASP A 393 4.52 -7.73 16.98
N GLU A 394 3.56 -8.36 17.66
CA GLU A 394 3.07 -9.69 17.28
C GLU A 394 2.40 -9.69 15.92
N PHE A 395 1.58 -8.68 15.60
CA PHE A 395 0.94 -8.57 14.29
C PHE A 395 1.98 -8.51 13.17
N MET A 396 3.02 -7.69 13.33
CA MET A 396 4.12 -7.59 12.36
C MET A 396 4.90 -8.90 12.25
N THR A 397 5.16 -9.57 13.37
CA THR A 397 5.88 -10.85 13.41
C THR A 397 5.10 -11.95 12.69
N LYS A 398 3.80 -12.08 12.97
CA LYS A 398 2.91 -13.06 12.30
C LYS A 398 2.87 -12.87 10.80
N ARG A 399 2.85 -11.63 10.30
CA ARG A 399 2.90 -11.34 8.87
C ARG A 399 4.21 -11.76 8.21
N ILE A 400 5.33 -11.62 8.92
CA ILE A 400 6.63 -12.11 8.44
C ILE A 400 6.61 -13.64 8.36
N GLU A 401 6.09 -14.30 9.41
CA GLU A 401 5.95 -15.76 9.45
C GLU A 401 5.06 -16.29 8.32
N GLU A 402 3.93 -15.65 8.03
CA GLU A 402 3.06 -15.96 6.88
C GLU A 402 3.78 -15.77 5.54
N GLY A 403 4.54 -14.68 5.39
CA GLY A 403 5.36 -14.44 4.19
C GLY A 403 6.41 -15.54 3.96
N ILE A 404 6.99 -16.08 5.05
CA ILE A 404 7.96 -17.16 5.01
C ILE A 404 7.29 -18.54 4.83
N SER A 405 6.13 -18.77 5.46
CA SER A 405 5.41 -20.05 5.37
C SER A 405 4.76 -20.25 4.01
N ASN A 406 4.33 -19.17 3.34
CA ASN A 406 3.88 -19.21 1.94
C ASN A 406 5.00 -19.62 0.95
N GLN A 407 6.28 -19.56 1.35
CA GLN A 407 7.39 -20.16 0.60
C GLN A 407 7.61 -21.65 0.93
N LYS A 408 7.01 -22.16 2.02
CA LYS A 408 7.19 -23.52 2.55
C LYS A 408 5.83 -24.22 2.80
N ARG A 409 5.24 -24.69 1.70
CA ARG A 409 4.22 -25.77 1.56
C ARG A 409 2.72 -25.47 1.66
N GLU A 410 2.07 -26.09 0.68
CA GLU A 410 0.65 -26.36 0.43
C GLU A 410 -0.09 -27.20 1.49
N ASP A 411 0.53 -27.68 2.57
CA ASP A 411 -0.13 -28.65 3.46
C ASP A 411 0.25 -28.41 4.92
N GLN A 412 -0.64 -27.70 5.64
CA GLN A 412 -1.12 -28.01 6.99
C GLN A 412 -1.84 -26.77 7.57
N ARG A 413 -3.17 -26.75 7.49
CA ARG A 413 -4.01 -25.85 8.29
C ARG A 413 -3.84 -26.22 9.77
N SER A 414 -3.06 -25.43 10.51
CA SER A 414 -3.09 -25.50 11.96
C SER A 414 -4.24 -24.64 12.49
N ASP A 415 -5.13 -25.24 13.28
CA ASP A 415 -6.24 -24.61 14.02
C ASP A 415 -5.78 -23.68 15.15
N LYS A 416 -4.88 -22.74 14.86
CA LYS A 416 -4.76 -21.52 15.68
C LYS A 416 -5.51 -20.43 14.95
N ALA A 417 -6.27 -19.61 15.67
CA ALA A 417 -6.90 -18.40 15.14
C ALA A 417 -5.81 -17.43 14.66
N VAL A 418 -5.23 -17.73 13.50
CA VAL A 418 -4.35 -16.86 12.75
C VAL A 418 -5.26 -15.82 12.12
N ILE A 419 -4.96 -14.55 12.39
CA ILE A 419 -5.67 -13.45 11.77
C ILE A 419 -5.15 -13.36 10.34
N ASP A 420 -5.78 -14.14 9.45
CA ASP A 420 -5.53 -14.14 8.02
C ASP A 420 -6.02 -12.82 7.42
N CYS A 421 -5.12 -11.83 7.37
CA CYS A 421 -5.38 -10.55 6.73
C CYS A 421 -5.26 -10.73 5.22
N ASP A 422 -6.36 -11.08 4.55
CA ASP A 422 -6.45 -11.14 3.08
C ASP A 422 -6.35 -9.73 2.46
N CYS A 423 -5.14 -9.18 2.45
CA CYS A 423 -4.80 -7.82 2.01
C CYS A 423 -3.78 -7.86 0.87
N LEU A 424 -4.16 -8.48 -0.26
CA LEU A 424 -3.38 -8.42 -1.51
C LEU A 424 -3.16 -6.95 -1.95
N PRO A 425 -2.09 -6.64 -2.70
CA PRO A 425 -1.91 -5.30 -3.25
C PRO A 425 -3.07 -4.91 -4.17
N GLY A 426 -3.29 -3.60 -4.34
CA GLY A 426 -4.23 -3.11 -5.36
C GLY A 426 -3.74 -3.45 -6.77
N CYS A 427 -4.64 -3.72 -7.71
CA CYS A 427 -4.27 -3.88 -9.13
C CYS A 427 -3.89 -2.54 -9.78
N THR A 428 -4.23 -1.43 -9.15
CA THR A 428 -3.61 -0.13 -9.42
C THR A 428 -2.99 0.38 -8.12
N THR A 429 -1.68 0.63 -8.12
CA THR A 429 -0.97 1.16 -6.95
C THR A 429 -0.23 2.44 -7.31
N LEU A 430 -0.16 3.37 -6.35
CA LEU A 430 0.55 4.63 -6.49
C LEU A 430 1.35 4.89 -5.23
N SER A 431 2.67 4.91 -5.38
CA SER A 431 3.60 5.25 -4.31
C SER A 431 4.41 6.49 -4.66
N TYR A 432 4.98 7.15 -3.65
CA TYR A 432 5.74 8.39 -3.83
C TYR A 432 7.13 8.23 -3.22
N ASN A 433 8.13 8.10 -4.08
CA ASN A 433 9.52 8.07 -3.64
C ASN A 433 10.02 9.50 -3.46
N ALA A 434 10.72 9.75 -2.35
CA ALA A 434 11.19 11.08 -1.98
C ALA A 434 12.71 11.10 -1.86
N GLU A 435 13.34 12.06 -2.52
CA GLU A 435 14.76 12.39 -2.38
C GLU A 435 14.89 13.74 -1.66
N LEU A 436 15.78 13.80 -0.67
CA LEU A 436 15.90 14.94 0.23
C LEU A 436 17.20 15.70 0.01
N SER A 437 17.10 17.02 0.04
CA SER A 437 18.25 17.93 0.10
C SER A 437 18.02 18.93 1.23
N GLN A 438 19.04 19.18 2.05
CA GLN A 438 18.94 20.01 3.24
C GLN A 438 20.04 21.08 3.26
N SER A 439 19.68 22.26 3.76
CA SER A 439 20.60 23.36 3.99
C SER A 439 20.17 24.17 5.21
N ASP A 440 21.09 24.92 5.80
CA ASP A 440 20.76 25.78 6.94
C ASP A 440 19.87 26.96 6.53
N LEU A 441 19.01 27.40 7.45
CA LEU A 441 18.08 28.51 7.25
C LEU A 441 18.38 29.64 8.23
N ASP A 442 18.78 30.80 7.71
CA ASP A 442 18.78 32.05 8.48
C ASP A 442 17.33 32.55 8.62
N TRP A 443 16.63 31.99 9.61
CA TRP A 443 15.23 32.30 9.85
C TRP A 443 15.02 33.78 10.15
N GLN A 444 15.94 34.43 10.88
CA GLN A 444 15.78 35.84 11.26
C GLN A 444 15.70 36.74 10.03
N ARG A 445 16.56 36.51 9.03
CA ARG A 445 16.50 37.25 7.75
C ARG A 445 15.21 36.95 6.98
N VAL A 446 14.75 35.71 6.97
CA VAL A 446 13.49 35.32 6.30
C VAL A 446 12.25 35.93 6.95
N PHE A 447 12.20 36.00 8.28
CA PHE A 447 11.08 36.64 8.98
C PHE A 447 11.09 38.16 8.74
N ARG A 448 12.27 38.81 8.82
CA ARG A 448 12.40 40.25 8.53
C ARG A 448 11.99 40.59 7.10
N SER A 449 12.39 39.79 6.11
CA SER A 449 12.03 40.02 4.70
C SER A 449 10.52 39.90 4.44
N ARG A 450 9.80 39.20 5.32
CA ARG A 450 8.34 39.04 5.28
C ARG A 450 7.59 40.03 6.17
N GLY A 451 8.27 41.06 6.68
CA GLY A 451 7.66 42.08 7.55
C GLY A 451 7.27 41.55 8.94
N VAL A 452 7.79 40.40 9.35
CA VAL A 452 7.49 39.80 10.65
C VAL A 452 8.63 40.13 11.61
N ASN A 453 8.31 40.69 12.77
CA ASN A 453 9.30 41.01 13.80
C ASN A 453 9.79 39.70 14.47
N PRO A 454 11.08 39.32 14.30
CA PRO A 454 11.64 38.10 14.87
C PRO A 454 11.54 38.06 16.40
N ASN A 455 11.56 39.21 17.08
CA ASN A 455 11.51 39.28 18.54
C ASN A 455 10.15 38.83 19.12
N LYS A 456 9.11 38.69 18.28
CA LYS A 456 7.83 38.09 18.67
C LYS A 456 7.87 36.55 18.69
N TYR A 457 8.98 35.97 18.23
CA TYR A 457 9.23 34.53 18.17
C TYR A 457 10.52 34.25 18.95
N PRO A 458 10.42 34.02 20.27
CA PRO A 458 11.59 33.68 21.06
C PRO A 458 12.11 32.31 20.63
N GLY A 459 13.19 32.30 19.84
CA GLY A 459 13.98 31.12 19.47
C GLY A 459 13.37 30.25 18.39
#